data_AF-A0A1Z8NXU1-F1
#
_entry.id   AF-A0A1Z8NXU1-F1
#
_cell.length_a   1.000
_cell.length_b   1.000
_cell.length_c   1.000
_cell.angle_alpha   90.00
_cell.angle_beta   90.00
_cell.angle_gamma   90.00
#
_symmetry.space_group_name_H-M   'P 1'
#
loop_
_entity.id
_entity.type
_entity.pdbx_description
1 polymer ?
#
loop_
_entity_poly.entity_id
_entity_poly.type
_entity_poly.pdbx_seq_one_letter_code
_entity_poly.pdbx_strand_id
1 'polypeptide(L)'
;MGKYILIISIFLSSCAAVSPAPVTMTDMMALDGVAVVTTGKTLSDHVISYSSGKNCSTVRLQTGQNFCEEDDYSVPEEIYCYNSLGNVNCFSSPPPYGTEDKTVDQISGKQGLIR
;
A
#
# COMPACT_ATOMS: atom_id res chain seq x y z
N MET A 1 -3.24 0.75 50.22
CA MET A 1 -3.42 -0.59 49.61
C MET A 1 -4.80 -0.77 48.96
N GLY A 2 -5.91 -0.36 49.58
CA GLY A 2 -7.26 -0.49 48.99
C GLY A 2 -7.52 0.28 47.68
N LYS A 3 -6.83 1.40 47.43
CA LYS A 3 -7.04 2.21 46.22
C LYS A 3 -6.55 1.54 44.93
N TYR A 4 -5.51 0.70 45.01
CA TYR A 4 -5.00 -0.07 43.87
C TYR A 4 -5.84 -1.31 43.59
N ILE A 5 -6.44 -1.91 44.63
CA ILE A 5 -7.38 -3.03 44.51
C ILE A 5 -8.63 -2.64 43.71
N LEU A 6 -9.16 -1.44 43.92
CA LEU A 6 -10.29 -0.89 43.14
C LEU A 6 -9.93 -0.60 41.67
N ILE A 7 -8.69 -0.18 41.39
CA ILE A 7 -8.25 0.08 40.02
C ILE A 7 -8.05 -1.23 39.26
N ILE A 8 -7.43 -2.24 39.88
CA ILE A 8 -7.16 -3.55 39.27
C ILE A 8 -8.48 -4.31 38.94
N SER A 9 -9.52 -4.15 39.76
CA SER A 9 -10.82 -4.80 39.53
C SER A 9 -11.61 -4.20 38.36
N ILE A 10 -11.38 -2.93 38.00
CA ILE A 10 -11.97 -2.32 36.80
C ILE A 10 -11.35 -2.90 35.52
N PHE A 11 -10.03 -3.07 35.49
CA PHE A 11 -9.32 -3.60 34.31
C PHE A 11 -9.55 -5.10 34.08
N LEU A 12 -9.83 -5.89 35.14
CA LEU A 12 -10.13 -7.33 34.98
C LEU A 12 -11.56 -7.61 34.49
N SER A 13 -12.49 -6.67 34.59
CA SER A 13 -13.88 -6.86 34.15
C SER A 13 -14.06 -6.84 32.63
N SER A 14 -13.05 -6.45 31.86
CA SER A 14 -13.14 -6.32 30.41
C SER A 14 -13.04 -7.64 29.64
N CYS A 15 -12.66 -8.75 30.29
CA CYS A 15 -12.51 -10.04 29.61
C CYS A 15 -13.83 -10.85 29.54
N ALA A 16 -14.88 -10.44 30.26
CA ALA A 16 -16.15 -11.18 30.32
C ALA A 16 -17.22 -10.69 29.33
N ALA A 17 -16.93 -9.63 28.55
CA ALA A 17 -17.87 -9.08 27.56
C ALA A 17 -17.77 -9.74 26.17
N VAL A 18 -17.32 -11.00 26.09
CA VAL A 18 -17.69 -11.84 24.95
C VAL A 18 -19.11 -12.32 25.24
N SER A 19 -20.10 -11.59 24.76
CA SER A 19 -21.46 -12.06 24.81
C SER A 19 -21.51 -13.42 24.08
N PRO A 20 -22.18 -14.45 24.61
CA PRO A 20 -22.49 -15.67 23.86
C PRO A 20 -23.56 -15.42 22.77
N ALA A 21 -23.87 -14.16 22.46
CA ALA A 21 -24.75 -13.83 21.35
C ALA A 21 -24.08 -14.33 20.06
N PRO A 22 -24.81 -15.10 19.22
CA PRO A 22 -24.28 -15.53 17.96
C PRO A 22 -23.98 -14.28 17.14
N VAL A 23 -22.69 -13.99 16.91
CA VAL A 23 -22.28 -13.03 15.90
C VAL A 23 -22.83 -13.55 14.58
N THR A 24 -23.84 -12.88 14.06
CA THR A 24 -24.40 -13.25 12.78
C THR A 24 -23.44 -12.78 11.69
N MET A 25 -23.44 -13.45 10.54
CA MET A 25 -22.63 -13.00 9.39
C MET A 25 -22.91 -11.53 9.05
N THR A 26 -24.14 -11.07 9.28
CA THR A 26 -24.57 -9.68 9.09
C THR A 26 -23.81 -8.70 9.98
N ASP A 27 -23.57 -9.05 11.25
CA ASP A 27 -22.86 -8.16 12.19
C ASP A 27 -21.40 -7.99 11.79
N MET A 28 -20.75 -9.08 11.33
CA MET A 28 -19.37 -9.04 10.82
C MET A 28 -19.28 -8.19 9.56
N MET A 29 -20.21 -8.35 8.62
CA MET A 29 -20.25 -7.54 7.40
C MET A 29 -20.50 -6.05 7.70
N ALA A 30 -21.33 -5.73 8.69
CA ALA A 30 -21.57 -4.35 9.11
C ALA A 30 -20.30 -3.71 9.69
N LEU A 31 -19.58 -4.43 10.54
CA LEU A 31 -18.32 -3.96 11.11
C LEU A 31 -17.24 -3.77 10.04
N ASP A 32 -17.11 -4.71 9.11
CA ASP A 32 -16.20 -4.57 7.97
C ASP A 32 -16.58 -3.37 7.10
N GLY A 33 -17.88 -3.14 6.86
CA GLY A 33 -18.36 -1.97 6.14
C GLY A 33 -17.94 -0.65 6.81
N VAL A 34 -18.11 -0.55 8.13
CA VAL A 34 -17.66 0.63 8.90
C VAL A 34 -16.14 0.78 8.84
N ALA A 35 -15.38 -0.31 9.01
CA ALA A 35 -13.92 -0.30 8.93
C ALA A 35 -13.43 0.16 7.55
N VAL A 36 -14.06 -0.31 6.47
CA VAL A 36 -13.74 0.06 5.10
C VAL A 36 -14.05 1.53 4.83
N VAL A 37 -15.21 2.03 5.25
CA VAL A 37 -15.58 3.45 5.04
C VAL A 37 -14.65 4.39 5.82
N THR A 38 -14.20 3.97 7.00
CA THR A 38 -13.37 4.82 7.87
C THR A 38 -11.87 4.73 7.56
N THR A 39 -11.37 3.55 7.16
CA THR A 39 -9.91 3.29 7.01
C THR A 39 -9.52 2.80 5.62
N GLY A 40 -10.47 2.45 4.76
CA GLY A 40 -10.21 1.80 3.48
C GLY A 40 -9.80 0.33 3.60
N LYS A 41 -9.96 -0.29 4.76
CA LYS A 41 -9.55 -1.67 5.08
C LYS A 41 -10.66 -2.40 5.82
N THR A 42 -10.88 -3.67 5.50
CA THR A 42 -11.68 -4.57 6.35
C THR A 42 -10.93 -4.92 7.63
N LEU A 43 -11.60 -5.56 8.59
CA LEU A 43 -10.94 -6.01 9.82
C LEU A 43 -9.85 -7.05 9.53
N SER A 44 -10.11 -7.96 8.58
CA SER A 44 -9.12 -8.95 8.14
C SER A 44 -7.93 -8.29 7.45
N ASP A 45 -8.15 -7.25 6.63
CA ASP A 45 -7.07 -6.49 5.99
C ASP A 45 -6.14 -5.84 7.01
N HIS A 46 -6.66 -5.35 8.15
CA HIS A 46 -5.84 -4.82 9.24
C HIS A 46 -4.97 -5.90 9.88
N VAL A 47 -5.51 -7.10 10.12
CA VAL A 47 -4.75 -8.24 10.67
C VAL A 47 -3.66 -8.67 9.69
N ILE A 48 -3.97 -8.75 8.40
CA ILE A 48 -3.00 -9.13 7.38
C ILE A 48 -1.93 -8.06 7.23
N SER A 49 -2.31 -6.78 7.19
CA SER A 49 -1.36 -5.67 7.12
C SER A 49 -0.39 -5.69 8.31
N TYR A 50 -0.93 -5.90 9.51
CA TYR A 50 -0.12 -5.98 10.73
C TYR A 50 0.84 -7.17 10.74
N SER A 51 0.36 -8.36 10.36
CA SER A 51 1.17 -9.58 10.40
C SER A 51 2.20 -9.68 9.27
N SER A 52 1.90 -9.12 8.10
CA SER A 52 2.82 -9.10 6.95
C SER A 52 3.78 -7.89 6.95
N GLY A 53 3.47 -6.85 7.73
CA GLY A 53 4.21 -5.58 7.70
C GLY A 53 3.99 -4.77 6.42
N LYS A 54 2.98 -5.12 5.63
CA LYS A 54 2.62 -4.50 4.35
C LYS A 54 1.33 -3.72 4.44
N ASN A 55 1.10 -2.79 3.52
CA ASN A 55 -0.14 -2.04 3.42
C ASN A 55 -1.16 -2.77 2.52
N CYS A 56 -1.91 -3.71 3.09
CA CYS A 56 -2.85 -4.55 2.33
C CYS A 56 -4.32 -4.15 2.48
N SER A 57 -5.10 -4.18 1.41
CA SER A 57 -6.54 -3.86 1.43
C SER A 57 -7.32 -4.59 0.34
N THR A 58 -8.48 -5.14 0.72
CA THR A 58 -9.44 -5.75 -0.20
C THR A 58 -10.05 -4.72 -1.16
N VAL A 59 -10.17 -3.45 -0.75
CA VAL A 59 -10.66 -2.37 -1.61
C VAL A 59 -9.72 -2.15 -2.81
N ARG A 60 -8.40 -2.27 -2.60
CA ARG A 60 -7.41 -2.15 -3.67
C ARG A 60 -7.61 -3.21 -4.75
N LEU A 61 -7.81 -4.47 -4.35
CA LEU A 61 -8.15 -5.57 -5.26
C LEU A 61 -9.41 -5.26 -6.09
N GLN A 62 -10.45 -4.69 -5.47
CA GLN A 62 -11.68 -4.32 -6.18
C GLN A 62 -11.46 -3.22 -7.23
N THR A 63 -10.45 -2.36 -7.04
CA THR A 63 -10.05 -1.32 -7.99
C THR A 63 -8.99 -1.77 -9.01
N GLY A 64 -8.67 -3.07 -9.06
CA GLY A 64 -7.71 -3.62 -10.02
C GLY A 64 -6.23 -3.44 -9.65
N GLN A 65 -5.93 -3.02 -8.42
CA GLN A 65 -4.58 -2.93 -7.87
C GLN A 65 -4.19 -4.23 -7.17
N ASN A 66 -2.91 -4.42 -6.85
CA ASN A 66 -2.51 -5.54 -6.01
C ASN A 66 -3.04 -5.37 -4.58
N PHE A 67 -3.19 -6.52 -3.90
CA PHE A 67 -3.72 -6.56 -2.53
C PHE A 67 -2.91 -5.71 -1.57
N CYS A 68 -1.58 -5.84 -1.61
CA CYS A 68 -0.65 -5.01 -0.86
C CYS A 68 -0.01 -3.98 -1.78
N GLU A 69 0.12 -2.75 -1.29
CA GLU A 69 0.72 -1.64 -2.04
C GLU A 69 2.17 -1.93 -2.48
N GLU A 70 2.93 -2.62 -1.64
CA GLU A 70 4.32 -2.97 -1.88
C GLU A 70 4.51 -3.99 -3.01
N ASP A 71 3.43 -4.64 -3.44
CA ASP A 71 3.44 -5.60 -4.54
C ASP A 71 3.13 -4.94 -5.89
N ASP A 72 2.84 -3.63 -5.91
CA ASP A 72 2.75 -2.84 -7.14
C ASP A 72 4.16 -2.61 -7.71
N TYR A 73 4.61 -3.51 -8.58
CA TYR A 73 5.83 -3.30 -9.34
C TYR A 73 5.60 -2.23 -10.42
N SER A 74 6.13 -1.03 -10.22
CA SER A 74 6.42 -0.14 -11.34
C SER A 74 7.70 -0.64 -12.01
N VAL A 75 7.62 -1.30 -13.16
CA VAL A 75 8.81 -1.45 -14.01
C VAL A 75 9.28 -0.04 -14.32
N PRO A 76 10.49 0.38 -13.90
CA PRO A 76 10.99 1.69 -14.29
C PRO A 76 11.02 1.70 -15.81
N GLU A 77 10.26 2.62 -16.43
CA GLU A 77 10.29 2.77 -17.87
C GLU A 77 11.73 3.13 -18.27
N GLU A 78 12.41 2.21 -18.96
CA GLU A 78 13.71 2.51 -19.55
C GLU A 78 13.48 3.54 -20.67
N ILE A 79 13.80 4.80 -20.39
CA ILE A 79 13.74 5.87 -21.37
C ILE A 79 15.08 5.94 -22.10
N TYR A 80 15.02 5.91 -23.43
CA TYR A 80 16.19 6.03 -24.30
C TYR A 80 16.23 7.43 -24.92
N CYS A 81 17.21 8.25 -24.54
CA CYS A 81 17.38 9.61 -25.06
C CYS A 81 18.59 9.70 -26.00
N TYR A 82 18.39 10.33 -27.16
CA TYR A 82 19.40 10.51 -28.20
C TYR A 82 19.54 11.99 -28.57
N ASN A 83 20.75 12.40 -28.95
CA ASN A 83 21.00 13.75 -29.46
C ASN A 83 20.58 13.84 -30.93
N SER A 84 19.58 14.68 -31.24
CA SER A 84 19.28 15.04 -32.63
C SER A 84 19.89 16.40 -32.98
N LEU A 85 19.88 16.76 -34.26
CA LEU A 85 20.52 17.97 -34.79
C LEU A 85 20.05 19.31 -34.20
N GLY A 86 19.01 19.32 -33.38
CA GLY A 86 18.53 20.53 -32.72
C GLY A 86 17.89 20.34 -31.33
N ASN A 87 17.60 19.10 -30.90
CA ASN A 87 16.98 18.78 -29.61
C ASN A 87 17.36 17.38 -29.14
N VAL A 88 17.18 17.09 -27.84
CA VAL A 88 17.22 15.72 -27.32
C VAL A 88 15.86 15.08 -27.52
N ASN A 89 15.81 13.92 -28.18
CA ASN A 89 14.58 13.14 -28.35
C ASN A 89 14.65 11.88 -27.47
N CYS A 90 13.61 11.67 -26.66
CA CYS A 90 13.50 10.53 -25.75
C CYS A 90 12.35 9.61 -26.19
N PHE A 91 12.59 8.29 -26.17
CA PHE A 91 11.66 7.26 -26.62
C PHE A 91 11.50 6.17 -25.56
N SER A 92 10.34 5.51 -25.55
CA SER A 92 10.01 4.38 -24.68
C SER A 92 10.48 3.01 -25.21
N SER A 93 11.16 2.99 -26.36
CA SER A 93 11.67 1.77 -26.98
C SER A 93 13.03 2.03 -27.64
N PRO A 94 13.92 1.03 -27.69
CA PRO A 94 15.20 1.15 -28.37
C PRO A 94 15.01 1.31 -29.89
N PRO A 95 15.95 1.96 -30.60
CA PRO A 95 15.88 2.15 -32.04
C PRO A 95 15.91 0.81 -32.79
N PRO A 96 15.17 0.68 -33.90
CA PRO A 96 15.11 -0.57 -34.68
C PRO A 96 16.43 -0.91 -35.40
N TYR A 97 17.32 0.08 -35.57
CA TYR A 97 18.63 -0.08 -36.19
C TYR A 97 19.68 0.42 -35.22
N GLY A 98 20.67 -0.42 -34.90
CA GLY A 98 21.76 -0.07 -33.98
C GLY A 98 22.62 1.03 -34.56
N THR A 99 22.27 2.27 -34.27
CA THR A 99 23.12 3.42 -34.54
C THR A 99 24.10 3.57 -33.39
N GLU A 100 25.38 3.78 -33.70
CA GLU A 100 26.48 4.10 -32.77
C GLU A 100 26.32 5.50 -32.13
N ASP A 101 25.08 5.95 -31.94
CA ASP A 101 24.83 7.26 -31.39
C ASP A 101 25.08 7.21 -29.89
N LYS A 102 25.88 8.17 -29.41
CA LYS A 102 26.35 8.19 -28.03
C LYS A 102 25.14 8.40 -27.13
N THR A 103 24.65 7.32 -26.53
CA THR A 103 23.63 7.36 -25.49
C THR A 103 24.07 8.40 -24.47
N VAL A 104 23.27 9.46 -24.30
CA VAL A 104 23.46 10.34 -23.15
C VAL A 104 23.11 9.47 -21.97
N ASP A 105 24.11 9.20 -21.10
CA ASP A 105 24.01 8.29 -19.96
C ASP A 105 22.61 8.33 -19.35
N GLN A 106 22.05 7.14 -19.10
CA GLN A 106 20.74 6.99 -18.49
C GLN A 106 20.65 7.94 -17.31
N ILE A 107 19.80 8.97 -17.44
CA ILE A 107 19.45 9.84 -16.33
C ILE A 107 18.56 8.99 -15.44
N SER A 108 19.20 8.08 -14.69
CA SER A 108 18.63 7.45 -13.51
C SER A 108 18.13 8.60 -12.66
N GLY A 109 16.81 8.66 -12.50
CA GLY A 109 16.06 9.77 -11.92
C GLY A 109 16.47 10.08 -10.48
N LYS A 110 17.64 10.68 -10.28
CA LYS A 110 17.89 11.53 -9.13
C LYS A 110 17.38 12.91 -9.49
N GLN A 111 16.13 13.13 -9.13
CA GLN A 111 15.55 14.44 -8.96
C GLN A 111 16.36 15.15 -7.87
N GLY A 112 17.43 15.83 -8.30
CA GLY A 112 18.36 16.56 -7.48
C GLY A 112 18.46 17.99 -7.98
N LEU A 113 17.80 18.90 -7.25
CA LEU A 113 18.26 20.26 -7.00
C LEU A 113 18.43 21.19 -8.20
N ILE A 114 17.33 21.85 -8.60
CA ILE A 114 17.40 23.20 -9.15
C ILE A 114 16.27 24.07 -8.58
N ARG A 115 16.43 24.52 -7.34
CA ARG A 115 16.39 25.94 -6.91
C ARG A 115 16.43 26.05 -5.39
#